data_AF-A0A1S3CWJ4-F1
#
_entry.id   AF-A0A1S3CWJ4-F1
#
_cell.length_a   1.000
_cell.length_b   1.000
_cell.length_c   1.000
_cell.angle_alpha   90.00
_cell.angle_beta   90.00
_cell.angle_gamma   90.00
#
_symmetry.space_group_name_H-M   'P 1'
#
loop_
_entity.id
_entity.type
_entity.pdbx_description
1 polymer ?
#
loop_
_entity_poly.entity_id
_entity_poly.type
_entity_poly.pdbx_seq_one_letter_code
_entity_poly.pdbx_strand_id
1 'polypeptide(L)'
;MLGAISRATAGALKAVKPTLNPALLQGEASKAVAGFTINKHYAAKAAPKGKGNGRVVAVIGAVVDVQFDHDLPPILNALEVEGRSPRLVLEVAQHLGENTVRTIAMDGTEGLVRGQVVADSGNPIKIPVGAETLGRIINVIGEPIDERGPIDTDKSAAIHADAPEFVEMSVEQEILVTGIKVVDLLAPYAKGGKIGLFGGAGVGKTVLIMELINNVAKAHGGYSVFAGVGERTREGNDLYHEMIESGVISLKDKSSKVNFLFNSRF
;
A
#
# COMPACT_ATOMS: atom_id res chain seq x y z
N MET A 1 -10.03 -34.85 43.46
CA MET A 1 -11.18 -35.72 43.78
C MET A 1 -12.16 -35.58 42.61
N LEU A 2 -12.16 -36.51 41.64
CA LEU A 2 -12.98 -37.75 41.61
C LEU A 2 -14.49 -37.43 41.72
N GLY A 3 -15.40 -37.82 40.82
CA GLY A 3 -15.38 -38.76 39.69
C GLY A 3 -16.57 -38.45 38.77
N ALA A 4 -16.52 -38.77 37.47
CA ALA A 4 -16.70 -40.10 36.87
C ALA A 4 -18.15 -40.62 36.96
N ILE A 5 -18.87 -40.52 35.85
CA ILE A 5 -19.91 -41.50 35.49
C ILE A 5 -19.45 -42.15 34.18
N SER A 6 -18.95 -43.37 34.35
CA SER A 6 -18.69 -44.36 33.31
C SER A 6 -19.80 -45.41 33.40
N ARG A 7 -20.27 -45.88 32.25
CA ARG A 7 -20.53 -47.30 31.92
C ARG A 7 -21.19 -47.34 30.54
N ALA A 8 -20.97 -48.32 29.67
CA ALA A 8 -19.97 -49.36 29.47
C ALA A 8 -20.49 -50.18 28.28
N THR A 9 -19.59 -50.70 27.44
CA THR A 9 -19.63 -51.99 26.72
C THR A 9 -18.41 -51.96 25.78
N ALA A 10 -17.22 -52.44 26.18
CA ALA A 10 -16.77 -53.84 26.15
C ALA A 10 -17.12 -54.53 24.83
N GLY A 11 -16.22 -55.06 23.99
CA GLY A 11 -14.79 -55.31 24.04
C GLY A 11 -14.49 -56.40 23.01
N ALA A 12 -13.31 -56.36 22.37
CA ALA A 12 -12.53 -57.50 21.83
C ALA A 12 -11.54 -57.02 20.75
N LEU A 13 -10.36 -56.60 21.20
CA LEU A 13 -9.15 -56.57 20.37
C LEU A 13 -8.53 -57.97 20.41
N LYS A 14 -8.48 -58.67 19.27
CA LYS A 14 -7.51 -59.76 19.04
C LYS A 14 -7.10 -59.81 17.56
N ALA A 15 -5.85 -59.39 17.34
CA ALA A 15 -4.86 -59.90 16.40
C ALA A 15 -5.29 -60.29 14.97
N VAL A 16 -5.00 -59.41 14.01
CA VAL A 16 -4.43 -59.77 12.69
C VAL A 16 -3.37 -58.73 12.33
N LYS A 17 -2.14 -59.19 12.10
CA LYS A 17 -0.99 -58.41 11.60
C LYS A 17 -0.73 -58.87 10.15
N PRO A 18 0.03 -58.15 9.32
CA PRO A 18 -0.47 -57.09 8.45
C PRO A 18 -0.16 -57.39 6.97
N THR A 19 -1.13 -57.22 6.08
CA THR A 19 -0.87 -57.14 4.63
C THR A 19 -1.78 -56.08 4.03
N LEU A 20 -1.42 -54.80 4.23
CA LEU A 20 -2.01 -53.70 3.49
C LEU A 20 -0.89 -52.81 2.97
N ASN A 21 -0.88 -52.73 1.65
CA ASN A 21 0.11 -52.07 0.81
C ASN A 21 0.09 -50.56 1.05
N PRO A 22 1.23 -49.88 1.28
CA PRO A 22 1.28 -48.43 1.52
C PRO A 22 0.86 -47.58 0.30
N ALA A 23 0.66 -48.18 -0.87
CA ALA A 23 0.22 -47.50 -2.09
C ALA A 23 -1.29 -47.16 -2.14
N LEU A 24 -2.13 -47.80 -1.30
CA LEU A 24 -3.59 -47.57 -1.31
C LEU A 24 -4.04 -46.47 -0.34
N LEU A 25 -3.19 -46.03 0.58
CA LEU A 25 -3.50 -44.94 1.53
C LEU A 25 -3.19 -43.54 0.96
N GLN A 26 -2.52 -43.45 -0.20
CA GLN A 26 -2.23 -42.16 -0.85
C GLN A 26 -3.41 -41.63 -1.70
N GLY A 27 -4.45 -42.42 -1.95
CA GLY A 27 -5.58 -42.04 -2.81
C GLY A 27 -6.79 -41.41 -2.11
N GLU A 28 -6.99 -41.66 -0.81
CA GLU A 28 -8.23 -41.27 -0.12
C GLU A 28 -8.04 -40.17 0.95
N ALA A 29 -6.80 -39.87 1.36
CA ALA A 29 -6.53 -38.71 2.23
C ALA A 29 -6.68 -37.36 1.49
N SER A 30 -6.73 -37.37 0.16
CA SER A 30 -6.77 -36.18 -0.69
C SER A 30 -8.18 -35.62 -0.95
N LYS A 31 -9.24 -36.24 -0.44
CA LYS A 31 -10.64 -35.84 -0.73
C LYS A 31 -11.46 -35.38 0.48
N ALA A 32 -10.92 -35.37 1.70
CA ALA A 32 -11.67 -35.04 2.92
C ALA A 32 -11.21 -33.76 3.63
N VAL A 33 -10.35 -32.94 3.01
CA VAL A 33 -10.08 -31.56 3.43
C VAL A 33 -10.70 -30.62 2.40
N ALA A 34 -12.02 -30.70 2.27
CA ALA A 34 -12.79 -29.67 1.58
C ALA A 34 -12.63 -28.38 2.39
N GLY A 35 -11.75 -27.51 1.91
CA GLY A 35 -11.35 -26.27 2.56
C GLY A 35 -12.54 -25.43 2.98
N PHE A 36 -12.59 -25.14 4.28
CA PHE A 36 -13.35 -24.02 4.78
C PHE A 36 -12.57 -22.76 4.40
N THR A 37 -12.80 -22.25 3.19
CA THR A 37 -12.22 -20.99 2.72
C THR A 37 -12.86 -19.86 3.52
N ILE A 38 -12.17 -19.37 4.54
CA ILE A 38 -12.53 -18.12 5.20
C ILE A 38 -12.10 -17.00 4.27
N ASN A 39 -12.98 -16.60 3.35
CA ASN A 39 -12.83 -15.36 2.59
C ASN A 39 -12.95 -14.18 3.56
N LYS A 40 -11.81 -13.72 4.10
CA LYS A 40 -11.70 -12.42 4.74
C LYS A 40 -11.46 -11.36 3.66
N HIS A 41 -12.54 -10.95 2.99
CA HIS A 41 -12.54 -9.71 2.22
C HIS A 41 -12.51 -8.52 3.18
N TYR A 42 -11.33 -8.01 3.49
CA TYR A 42 -11.19 -6.67 4.10
C TYR A 42 -10.77 -5.61 3.07
N ALA A 43 -10.40 -6.01 1.86
CA ALA A 43 -10.51 -5.17 0.67
C ALA A 43 -12.00 -4.93 0.41
N ALA A 44 -12.46 -3.70 0.68
CA ALA A 44 -13.83 -3.28 0.41
C ALA A 44 -14.19 -3.66 -1.04
N LYS A 45 -15.12 -4.61 -1.17
CA LYS A 45 -15.79 -4.91 -2.43
C LYS A 45 -16.34 -3.57 -2.92
N ALA A 46 -15.94 -3.14 -4.13
CA ALA A 46 -16.36 -1.87 -4.70
C ALA A 46 -17.87 -1.71 -4.48
N ALA A 47 -18.23 -0.77 -3.61
CA ALA A 47 -19.62 -0.51 -3.27
C ALA A 47 -20.32 -0.05 -4.56
N PRO A 48 -21.63 -0.33 -4.73
CA PRO A 48 -22.39 0.28 -5.81
C PRO A 48 -22.15 1.79 -5.73
N LYS A 49 -21.81 2.42 -6.87
CA LYS A 49 -21.56 3.87 -6.97
C LYS A 49 -22.60 4.63 -6.13
N GLY A 50 -22.21 5.09 -4.95
CA GLY A 50 -23.01 6.01 -4.18
C GLY A 50 -23.04 7.30 -4.97
N LYS A 51 -24.13 7.55 -5.71
CA LYS A 51 -24.43 8.89 -6.25
C LYS A 51 -24.94 9.79 -5.11
N GLY A 52 -24.32 9.70 -3.94
CA GLY A 52 -24.61 10.54 -2.79
C GLY A 52 -23.73 11.77 -2.90
N ASN A 53 -24.34 12.91 -3.18
CA ASN A 53 -23.64 14.18 -2.99
C ASN A 53 -23.72 14.51 -1.50
N GLY A 54 -22.57 14.58 -0.85
CA GLY A 54 -22.44 15.07 0.52
C GLY A 54 -22.33 16.59 0.57
N ARG A 55 -22.51 17.16 1.76
CA ARG A 55 -22.30 18.58 2.04
C ARG A 55 -21.35 18.76 3.20
N VAL A 56 -20.41 19.69 3.08
CA VAL A 56 -19.50 20.03 4.17
C VAL A 56 -20.28 20.65 5.34
N VAL A 57 -20.19 20.07 6.54
CA VAL A 57 -20.85 20.57 7.76
C VAL A 57 -19.87 21.36 8.61
N ALA A 58 -18.66 20.84 8.77
CA ALA A 58 -17.62 21.48 9.59
C ALA A 58 -16.22 21.30 8.97
N VAL A 59 -15.36 22.26 9.23
CA VAL A 59 -13.96 22.29 8.81
C VAL A 59 -13.13 22.66 10.03
N ILE A 60 -12.25 21.75 10.47
CA ILE A 60 -11.41 21.90 11.66
C ILE A 60 -9.98 21.53 11.27
N GLY A 61 -9.22 22.52 10.78
CA GLY A 61 -7.89 22.27 10.19
C GLY A 61 -7.99 21.26 9.06
N ALA A 62 -7.14 20.22 9.08
CA ALA A 62 -7.15 19.15 8.07
C ALA A 62 -8.34 18.16 8.17
N VAL A 63 -9.20 18.31 9.18
CA VAL A 63 -10.35 17.45 9.40
C VAL A 63 -11.60 18.12 8.83
N VAL A 64 -12.31 17.43 7.95
CA VAL A 64 -13.55 17.94 7.34
C VAL A 64 -14.68 16.95 7.62
N ASP A 65 -15.77 17.42 8.21
CA ASP A 65 -16.96 16.61 8.44
C ASP A 65 -17.94 16.85 7.28
N VAL A 66 -18.37 15.77 6.63
CA VAL A 66 -19.25 15.78 5.44
C VAL A 66 -20.51 14.97 5.76
N GLN A 67 -21.67 15.57 5.55
CA GLN A 67 -22.97 14.91 5.76
C GLN A 67 -23.56 14.47 4.42
N PHE A 68 -24.07 13.24 4.39
CA PHE A 68 -24.75 12.63 3.26
C PHE A 68 -26.24 12.48 3.57
N ASP A 69 -27.10 12.63 2.57
CA ASP A 69 -28.56 12.51 2.80
C ASP A 69 -29.02 11.05 2.90
N HIS A 70 -28.33 10.14 2.20
CA HIS A 70 -28.70 8.73 2.07
C HIS A 70 -27.49 7.83 2.31
N ASP A 71 -26.79 7.48 1.23
CA ASP A 71 -25.73 6.49 1.26
C ASP A 71 -24.45 7.08 1.85
N LEU A 72 -24.04 6.52 2.98
CA LEU A 72 -22.78 6.84 3.63
C LEU A 72 -21.63 6.16 2.88
N PRO A 73 -20.61 6.91 2.42
CA PRO A 73 -19.43 6.31 1.81
C PRO A 73 -18.68 5.45 2.83
N PRO A 74 -18.11 4.30 2.41
CA PRO A 74 -17.30 3.45 3.29
C PRO A 74 -16.11 4.19 3.91
N ILE A 75 -15.56 3.62 4.98
CA ILE A 75 -14.26 4.08 5.50
C ILE A 75 -13.19 3.82 4.44
N LEU A 76 -12.21 4.72 4.34
CA LEU A 76 -11.13 4.77 3.35
C LEU A 76 -11.54 5.19 1.94
N ASN A 77 -12.82 5.54 1.70
CA ASN A 77 -13.24 6.05 0.41
C ASN A 77 -12.71 7.47 0.16
N ALA A 78 -12.38 7.76 -1.09
CA ALA A 78 -12.03 9.10 -1.53
C ALA A 78 -13.30 9.88 -1.90
N LEU A 79 -13.38 11.11 -1.42
CA LEU A 79 -14.41 12.07 -1.75
C LEU A 79 -13.77 13.28 -2.43
N GLU A 80 -14.47 13.88 -3.39
CA GLU A 80 -13.97 15.02 -4.16
C GLU A 80 -14.84 16.25 -3.93
N VAL A 81 -14.20 17.37 -3.57
CA VAL A 81 -14.92 18.63 -3.36
C VAL A 81 -15.19 19.30 -4.70
N GLU A 82 -16.47 19.52 -5.04
CA GLU A 82 -16.85 20.12 -6.30
C GLU A 82 -16.55 21.63 -6.35
N GLY A 83 -16.16 22.12 -7.54
CA GLY A 83 -16.00 23.55 -7.81
C GLY A 83 -14.78 24.20 -7.14
N ARG A 84 -13.80 23.41 -6.71
CA ARG A 84 -12.56 23.92 -6.10
C ARG A 84 -11.36 23.76 -7.04
N SER A 85 -10.47 24.75 -7.01
CA SER A 85 -9.13 24.69 -7.60
C SER A 85 -8.10 25.21 -6.56
N PRO A 86 -7.02 24.48 -6.26
CA PRO A 86 -6.67 23.16 -6.76
C PRO A 86 -7.63 22.07 -6.27
N ARG A 87 -7.62 20.92 -6.96
CA ARG A 87 -8.45 19.75 -6.65
C ARG A 87 -8.24 19.32 -5.19
N LEU A 88 -9.34 19.08 -4.47
CA LEU A 88 -9.30 18.61 -3.09
C LEU A 88 -9.93 17.24 -2.96
N VAL A 89 -9.12 16.29 -2.53
CA VAL A 89 -9.58 14.96 -2.16
C VAL A 89 -9.63 14.87 -0.64
N LEU A 90 -10.73 14.33 -0.14
CA LEU A 90 -10.94 14.02 1.26
C LEU A 90 -11.03 12.51 1.41
N GLU A 91 -10.36 11.93 2.39
CA GLU A 91 -10.45 10.49 2.67
C GLU A 91 -11.33 10.25 3.90
N VAL A 92 -12.33 9.37 3.79
CA VAL A 92 -13.20 9.02 4.91
C VAL A 92 -12.41 8.25 5.97
N ALA A 93 -12.28 8.81 7.17
CA ALA A 93 -11.58 8.17 8.29
C ALA A 93 -12.52 7.44 9.24
N GLN A 94 -13.72 7.99 9.49
CA GLN A 94 -14.69 7.39 10.41
C GLN A 94 -16.13 7.85 10.12
N HIS A 95 -17.10 7.06 10.59
CA HIS A 95 -18.52 7.43 10.60
C HIS A 95 -18.89 7.99 11.97
N LEU A 96 -19.45 9.20 12.02
CA LEU A 96 -19.81 9.88 13.27
C LEU A 96 -21.23 9.56 13.74
N GLY A 97 -22.11 9.11 12.83
CA GLY A 97 -23.55 9.05 13.03
C GLY A 97 -24.27 10.23 12.35
N GLU A 98 -25.61 10.27 12.40
CA GLU A 98 -26.42 11.32 11.75
C GLU A 98 -26.08 11.54 10.27
N ASN A 99 -25.79 10.43 9.57
CA ASN A 99 -25.30 10.40 8.19
C ASN A 99 -24.07 11.29 7.92
N THR A 100 -23.24 11.50 8.93
CA THR A 100 -22.02 12.31 8.84
C THR A 100 -20.78 11.43 8.88
N VAL A 101 -19.86 11.68 7.96
CA VAL A 101 -18.52 11.09 7.93
C VAL A 101 -17.49 12.13 8.29
N ARG A 102 -16.47 11.72 9.04
CA ARG A 102 -15.27 12.51 9.25
C ARG A 102 -14.23 12.12 8.23
N THR A 103 -13.69 13.12 7.57
CA THR A 103 -12.69 12.96 6.53
C THR A 103 -11.40 13.68 6.88
N ILE A 104 -10.29 13.20 6.30
CA ILE A 104 -8.98 13.85 6.36
C ILE A 104 -8.71 14.43 4.98
N ALA A 105 -8.40 15.72 4.93
CA ALA A 105 -8.04 16.40 3.69
C ALA A 105 -6.63 16.02 3.24
N MET A 106 -6.49 15.69 1.96
CA MET A 106 -5.18 15.35 1.35
C MET A 106 -4.37 16.59 0.94
N ASP A 107 -5.01 17.77 0.93
CA ASP A 107 -4.39 19.06 0.65
C ASP A 107 -4.97 20.10 1.62
N GLY A 108 -4.45 21.33 1.60
CA GLY A 108 -4.91 22.44 2.41
C GLY A 108 -6.42 22.64 2.28
N THR A 109 -7.10 22.97 3.39
CA THR A 109 -8.56 23.17 3.45
C THR A 109 -8.96 24.64 3.35
N GLU A 110 -8.04 25.51 2.93
CA GLU A 110 -8.31 26.93 2.74
C GLU A 110 -9.37 27.15 1.67
N GLY A 111 -10.28 28.10 1.93
CA GLY A 111 -11.39 28.42 1.04
C GLY A 111 -12.54 27.41 1.05
N LEU A 112 -12.49 26.36 1.88
CA LEU A 112 -13.59 25.41 2.02
C LEU A 112 -14.74 26.05 2.82
N VAL A 113 -15.95 26.02 2.26
CA VAL A 113 -17.14 26.63 2.86
C VAL A 113 -18.15 25.56 3.25
N ARG A 114 -18.85 25.77 4.37
CA ARG A 114 -19.97 24.90 4.77
C ARG A 114 -21.06 24.90 3.70
N GLY A 115 -21.64 23.73 3.46
CA GLY A 115 -22.64 23.49 2.43
C GLY A 115 -22.07 23.19 1.05
N GLN A 116 -20.75 23.28 0.86
CA GLN A 116 -20.09 22.91 -0.40
C GLN A 116 -20.33 21.43 -0.71
N VAL A 117 -20.57 21.15 -1.99
CA VAL A 117 -20.90 19.82 -2.48
C VAL A 117 -19.64 18.96 -2.53
N VAL A 118 -19.77 17.74 -2.05
CA VAL A 118 -18.72 16.72 -2.03
C VAL A 118 -19.25 15.48 -2.75
N ALA A 119 -18.58 15.07 -3.81
CA ALA A 119 -18.93 13.88 -4.58
C ALA A 119 -18.21 12.64 -4.04
N ASP A 120 -18.94 11.55 -3.84
CA ASP A 120 -18.32 10.25 -3.53
C ASP A 120 -17.74 9.60 -4.80
N SER A 121 -16.45 9.27 -4.77
CA SER A 121 -15.79 8.56 -5.89
C SER A 121 -16.14 7.06 -5.92
N GLY A 122 -16.71 6.53 -4.83
CA GLY A 122 -17.08 5.12 -4.68
C GLY A 122 -15.87 4.17 -4.53
N ASN A 123 -14.66 4.70 -4.45
CA ASN A 123 -13.45 3.92 -4.26
C ASN A 123 -12.46 4.64 -3.33
N PRO A 124 -11.50 3.91 -2.73
CA PRO A 124 -10.34 4.54 -2.10
C PRO A 124 -9.54 5.37 -3.10
N ILE A 125 -8.64 6.22 -2.58
CA ILE A 125 -7.71 6.98 -3.41
C ILE A 125 -6.96 5.99 -4.32
N LYS A 126 -7.05 6.23 -5.63
CA LYS A 126 -6.37 5.43 -6.66
C LYS A 126 -5.27 6.26 -7.29
N ILE A 127 -4.08 5.68 -7.34
CA ILE A 127 -2.91 6.30 -7.96
C ILE A 127 -2.52 5.55 -9.25
N PRO A 128 -1.94 6.24 -10.24
CA PRO A 128 -1.41 5.58 -11.43
C PRO A 128 -0.25 4.66 -11.05
N VAL A 129 -0.20 3.48 -11.67
CA VAL A 129 0.87 2.49 -11.49
C VAL A 129 1.32 1.96 -12.84
N GLY A 130 2.52 1.38 -12.89
CA GLY A 130 3.07 0.78 -14.09
C GLY A 130 4.49 1.26 -14.40
N ALA A 131 5.00 0.88 -15.56
CA ALA A 131 6.32 1.34 -16.00
C ALA A 131 6.27 2.81 -16.48
N GLU A 132 5.08 3.30 -16.79
CA GLU A 132 4.79 4.65 -17.27
C GLU A 132 4.99 5.72 -16.19
N THR A 133 4.97 5.32 -14.91
CA THR A 133 5.27 6.20 -13.78
C THR A 133 6.77 6.36 -13.52
N LEU A 134 7.63 5.57 -14.17
CA LEU A 134 9.08 5.64 -13.95
C LEU A 134 9.64 6.99 -14.43
N GLY A 135 10.46 7.60 -13.57
CA GLY A 135 11.06 8.91 -13.77
C GLY A 135 10.11 10.08 -13.54
N ARG A 136 8.88 9.83 -13.06
CA ARG A 136 7.90 10.85 -12.71
C ARG A 136 7.94 11.16 -11.22
N ILE A 137 7.40 12.32 -10.86
CA ILE A 137 7.12 12.70 -9.47
C ILE A 137 5.61 12.80 -9.29
N ILE A 138 5.08 12.03 -8.35
CA ILE A 138 3.64 11.87 -8.12
C ILE A 138 3.30 12.30 -6.69
N ASN A 139 2.18 12.99 -6.51
CA ASN A 139 1.68 13.32 -5.18
C ASN A 139 0.86 12.19 -4.55
N VAL A 140 0.38 12.42 -3.32
CA VAL A 140 -0.39 11.44 -2.54
C VAL A 140 -1.67 10.98 -3.24
N ILE A 141 -2.28 11.85 -4.07
CA ILE A 141 -3.51 11.55 -4.81
C ILE A 141 -3.26 11.04 -6.23
N GLY A 142 -2.01 10.82 -6.61
CA GLY A 142 -1.66 10.25 -7.92
C GLY A 142 -1.43 11.26 -9.04
N GLU A 143 -1.42 12.56 -8.74
CA GLU A 143 -1.21 13.61 -9.75
C GLU A 143 0.28 13.90 -9.95
N PRO A 144 0.72 14.11 -11.20
CA PRO A 144 2.10 14.47 -11.48
C PRO A 144 2.38 15.90 -11.01
N ILE A 145 3.48 16.07 -10.28
CA ILE A 145 3.98 17.37 -9.78
C ILE A 145 5.33 17.76 -10.39
N ASP A 146 5.74 17.09 -11.47
CA ASP A 146 7.00 17.31 -12.17
C ASP A 146 6.88 18.21 -13.41
N GLU A 147 5.72 18.84 -13.63
CA GLU A 147 5.42 19.72 -14.77
C GLU A 147 5.59 19.06 -16.16
N ARG A 148 5.69 17.73 -16.23
CA ARG A 148 5.92 16.96 -17.47
C ARG A 148 4.63 16.45 -18.12
N GLY A 149 3.52 17.12 -17.84
CA GLY A 149 2.19 16.74 -18.34
C GLY A 149 1.58 15.53 -17.60
N PRO A 150 0.49 14.95 -18.10
CA PRO A 150 -0.18 13.81 -17.48
C PRO A 150 0.69 12.53 -17.51
N ILE A 151 0.33 11.54 -16.70
CA ILE A 151 0.91 10.19 -16.75
C ILE A 151 -0.03 9.32 -17.57
N ASP A 152 0.41 8.93 -18.77
CA ASP A 152 -0.36 8.08 -19.66
C ASP A 152 -0.29 6.62 -19.19
N THR A 153 -1.20 6.22 -18.30
CA THR A 153 -1.36 4.82 -17.89
C THR A 153 -2.84 4.44 -17.78
N ASP A 154 -3.15 3.23 -18.24
CA ASP A 154 -4.47 2.62 -18.08
C ASP A 154 -4.61 1.91 -16.72
N LYS A 155 -3.50 1.79 -15.98
CA LYS A 155 -3.44 1.05 -14.72
C LYS A 155 -3.46 2.00 -13.53
N SER A 156 -4.41 1.79 -12.64
CA SER A 156 -4.47 2.45 -11.34
C SER A 156 -4.65 1.43 -10.23
N ALA A 157 -4.05 1.69 -9.07
CA ALA A 157 -4.16 0.86 -7.88
C ALA A 157 -4.67 1.71 -6.71
N ALA A 158 -5.49 1.10 -5.85
CA ALA A 158 -5.89 1.72 -4.59
C ALA A 158 -4.70 1.74 -3.63
N ILE A 159 -4.53 2.84 -2.88
CA ILE A 159 -3.47 2.94 -1.87
C ILE A 159 -3.71 2.04 -0.66
N HIS A 160 -4.98 1.69 -0.42
CA HIS A 160 -5.41 0.75 0.60
C HIS A 160 -5.52 -0.65 0.01
N ALA A 161 -4.62 -1.52 0.42
CA ALA A 161 -4.60 -2.92 0.05
C ALA A 161 -4.38 -3.78 1.30
N ASP A 162 -5.01 -4.96 1.33
CA ASP A 162 -4.76 -5.95 2.37
C ASP A 162 -3.30 -6.43 2.29
N ALA A 163 -2.74 -6.79 3.45
CA ALA A 163 -1.44 -7.42 3.48
C ALA A 163 -1.49 -8.82 2.81
N PRO A 164 -0.37 -9.30 2.23
CA PRO A 164 -0.30 -10.65 1.67
C PRO A 164 -0.71 -11.72 2.69
N GLU A 165 -1.37 -12.77 2.20
CA GLU A 165 -1.81 -13.86 3.08
C GLU A 165 -0.62 -14.68 3.57
N PHE A 166 -0.80 -15.38 4.70
CA PHE A 166 0.26 -16.23 5.29
C PHE A 166 0.79 -17.28 4.31
N VAL A 167 -0.06 -17.79 3.41
CA VAL A 167 0.33 -18.79 2.39
C VAL A 167 1.19 -18.22 1.26
N GLU A 168 1.17 -16.89 1.07
CA GLU A 168 1.96 -16.19 0.06
C GLU A 168 3.33 -15.75 0.61
N MET A 169 3.55 -15.87 1.93
CA MET A 169 4.80 -15.48 2.55
C MET A 169 5.90 -16.49 2.24
N SER A 170 7.00 -16.03 1.62
CA SER A 170 8.20 -16.84 1.43
C SER A 170 9.04 -16.92 2.70
N VAL A 171 9.57 -18.10 2.98
CA VAL A 171 10.54 -18.35 4.06
C VAL A 171 12.00 -18.30 3.58
N GLU A 172 12.23 -18.12 2.29
CA GLU A 172 13.56 -18.08 1.70
C GLU A 172 14.29 -16.80 2.11
N GLN A 173 15.47 -16.97 2.70
CA GLN A 173 16.34 -15.87 3.08
C GLN A 173 17.50 -15.77 2.10
N GLU A 174 17.37 -14.89 1.12
CA GLU A 174 18.43 -14.56 0.16
C GLU A 174 19.13 -13.26 0.56
N ILE A 175 20.45 -13.18 0.38
CA ILE A 175 21.20 -11.94 0.61
C ILE A 175 21.07 -11.02 -0.61
N LEU A 176 20.71 -9.76 -0.36
CA LEU A 176 20.77 -8.68 -1.33
C LEU A 176 22.15 -8.02 -1.27
N VAL A 177 23.01 -8.33 -2.24
CA VAL A 177 24.33 -7.70 -2.36
C VAL A 177 24.16 -6.24 -2.77
N THR A 178 24.62 -5.32 -1.91
CA THR A 178 24.44 -3.87 -2.09
C THR A 178 25.61 -3.20 -2.78
N GLY A 179 26.80 -3.81 -2.76
CA GLY A 179 28.05 -3.21 -3.23
C GLY A 179 28.71 -2.29 -2.20
N ILE A 180 28.12 -2.14 -1.01
CA ILE A 180 28.61 -1.26 0.05
C ILE A 180 29.34 -2.12 1.09
N LYS A 181 30.67 -2.01 1.13
CA LYS A 181 31.54 -2.87 1.97
C LYS A 181 31.08 -3.01 3.41
N VAL A 182 30.74 -1.90 4.07
CA VAL A 182 30.32 -1.93 5.49
C VAL A 182 28.98 -2.64 5.69
N VAL A 183 28.04 -2.46 4.75
CA VAL A 183 26.72 -3.10 4.77
C VAL A 183 26.88 -4.59 4.47
N ASP A 184 27.51 -4.94 3.35
CA ASP A 184 27.64 -6.32 2.91
C ASP A 184 28.47 -7.19 3.88
N LEU A 185 29.43 -6.60 4.61
CA LEU A 185 30.27 -7.33 5.56
C LEU A 185 29.67 -7.41 6.98
N LEU A 186 29.17 -6.30 7.53
CA LEU A 186 28.77 -6.23 8.94
C LEU A 186 27.26 -6.41 9.15
N ALA A 187 26.44 -5.97 8.20
CA ALA A 187 24.98 -5.96 8.33
C ALA A 187 24.32 -6.23 6.96
N PRO A 188 24.50 -7.44 6.39
CA PRO A 188 24.03 -7.76 5.06
C PRO A 188 22.50 -7.65 4.98
N TYR A 189 22.01 -7.10 3.87
CA TYR A 189 20.58 -6.95 3.65
C TYR A 189 19.98 -8.24 3.11
N ALA A 190 18.80 -8.60 3.61
CA ALA A 190 18.02 -9.71 3.06
C ALA A 190 17.08 -9.21 1.97
N LYS A 191 16.96 -9.95 0.87
CA LYS A 191 15.99 -9.69 -0.19
C LYS A 191 14.56 -9.85 0.35
N GLY A 192 13.70 -8.89 0.06
CA GLY A 192 12.36 -8.82 0.67
C GLY A 192 12.35 -8.40 2.14
N GLY A 193 13.52 -8.10 2.73
CA GLY A 193 13.65 -7.61 4.09
C GLY A 193 13.25 -6.15 4.26
N LYS A 194 12.99 -5.75 5.52
CA LYS A 194 12.77 -4.36 5.92
C LYS A 194 14.05 -3.83 6.55
N ILE A 195 14.53 -2.69 6.08
CA ILE A 195 15.79 -2.08 6.52
C ILE A 195 15.49 -0.73 7.17
N GLY A 196 16.11 -0.46 8.32
CA GLY A 196 16.03 0.83 9.00
C GLY A 196 17.37 1.57 8.93
N LEU A 197 17.37 2.79 8.40
CA LEU A 197 18.53 3.67 8.39
C LEU A 197 18.41 4.70 9.52
N PHE A 198 19.04 4.40 10.66
CA PHE A 198 19.02 5.26 11.83
C PHE A 198 20.19 6.26 11.80
N GLY A 199 19.90 7.54 11.98
CA GLY A 199 20.94 8.57 12.02
C GLY A 199 20.40 9.99 12.16
N GLY A 200 21.25 10.90 12.62
CA GLY A 200 20.94 12.32 12.79
C GLY A 200 20.79 13.09 11.47
N ALA A 201 20.68 14.42 11.57
CA ALA A 201 20.75 15.30 10.40
C ALA A 201 22.18 15.33 9.84
N GLY A 202 22.32 15.35 8.51
CA GLY A 202 23.63 15.51 7.84
C GLY A 202 24.55 14.29 7.87
N VAL A 203 24.13 13.14 8.39
CA VAL A 203 24.97 11.92 8.45
C VAL A 203 25.04 11.13 7.13
N GLY A 204 24.48 11.65 6.04
CA GLY A 204 24.51 11.01 4.73
C GLY A 204 23.42 9.96 4.47
N LYS A 205 22.28 9.99 5.18
CA LYS A 205 21.17 9.04 4.93
C LYS A 205 20.68 9.05 3.48
N THR A 206 20.44 10.24 2.94
CA THR A 206 19.97 10.42 1.56
C THR A 206 21.01 9.94 0.56
N VAL A 207 22.29 10.24 0.80
CA VAL A 207 23.42 9.77 -0.02
C VAL A 207 23.49 8.24 -0.04
N LEU A 208 23.29 7.60 1.11
CA LEU A 208 23.26 6.14 1.19
C LEU A 208 22.06 5.56 0.42
N ILE A 209 20.89 6.18 0.49
CA ILE A 209 19.71 5.74 -0.28
C ILE A 209 19.95 5.88 -1.79
N MET A 210 20.52 6.99 -2.24
CA MET A 210 20.86 7.19 -3.65
C MET A 210 21.83 6.12 -4.15
N GLU A 211 22.87 5.83 -3.38
CA GLU A 211 23.85 4.82 -3.75
C GLU A 211 23.23 3.40 -3.78
N LEU A 212 22.33 3.09 -2.84
CA LEU A 212 21.56 1.84 -2.88
C LEU A 212 20.69 1.74 -4.13
N ILE A 213 19.96 2.81 -4.49
CA ILE A 213 19.13 2.85 -5.70
C ILE A 213 19.99 2.63 -6.96
N ASN A 214 21.12 3.33 -7.04
CA ASN A 214 22.06 3.22 -8.15
C ASN A 214 22.62 1.79 -8.30
N ASN A 215 23.07 1.18 -7.20
CA ASN A 215 23.63 -0.17 -7.23
C ASN A 215 22.57 -1.25 -7.50
N VAL A 216 21.36 -1.11 -6.94
CA VAL A 216 20.25 -2.04 -7.23
C VAL A 216 19.79 -1.92 -8.69
N ALA A 217 19.65 -0.70 -9.21
CA ALA A 217 19.24 -0.47 -10.59
C ALA A 217 20.25 -1.01 -11.61
N LYS A 218 21.56 -0.86 -11.33
CA LYS A 218 22.64 -1.32 -12.22
C LYS A 218 22.93 -2.82 -12.12
N ALA A 219 23.00 -3.38 -10.90
CA ALA A 219 23.44 -4.75 -10.68
C ALA A 219 22.30 -5.78 -10.76
N HIS A 220 21.10 -5.42 -10.29
CA HIS A 220 19.97 -6.35 -10.16
C HIS A 220 18.87 -6.08 -11.20
N GLY A 221 18.99 -5.02 -12.01
CA GLY A 221 18.00 -4.65 -13.03
C GLY A 221 16.62 -4.28 -12.46
N GLY A 222 16.54 -4.05 -11.14
CA GLY A 222 15.30 -3.75 -10.43
C GLY A 222 14.81 -2.32 -10.65
N TYR A 223 13.55 -2.10 -10.31
CA TYR A 223 12.96 -0.76 -10.19
C TYR A 223 12.98 -0.32 -8.73
N SER A 224 13.13 0.98 -8.52
CA SER A 224 13.11 1.60 -7.20
C SER A 224 11.92 2.55 -7.10
N VAL A 225 11.30 2.61 -5.93
CA VAL A 225 10.28 3.61 -5.61
C VAL A 225 10.76 4.38 -4.39
N PHE A 226 10.91 5.70 -4.53
CA PHE A 226 11.26 6.58 -3.44
C PHE A 226 10.03 7.33 -2.96
N ALA A 227 9.63 7.09 -1.70
CA ALA A 227 8.53 7.81 -1.06
C ALA A 227 9.09 8.79 -0.03
N GLY A 228 9.08 10.08 -0.37
CA GLY A 228 9.53 11.17 0.50
C GLY A 228 8.42 11.61 1.47
N VAL A 229 8.29 10.92 2.60
CA VAL A 229 7.26 11.19 3.60
C VAL A 229 7.80 12.15 4.66
N GLY A 230 7.30 13.39 4.68
CA GLY A 230 7.71 14.41 5.65
C GLY A 230 9.15 14.90 5.47
N GLU A 231 9.78 14.58 4.34
CA GLU A 231 11.10 15.07 3.98
C GLU A 231 11.04 16.54 3.54
N ARG A 232 12.18 17.23 3.63
CA ARG A 232 12.25 18.62 3.15
C ARG A 232 12.14 18.64 1.64
N THR A 233 11.33 19.55 1.09
CA THR A 233 11.21 19.78 -0.35
C THR A 233 12.58 20.05 -1.00
N ARG A 234 13.48 20.77 -0.32
CA ARG A 234 14.85 20.96 -0.82
C ARG A 234 15.60 19.63 -1.00
N GLU A 235 15.52 18.73 -0.01
CA GLU A 235 16.21 17.44 -0.06
C GLU A 235 15.63 16.55 -1.17
N GLY A 236 14.32 16.61 -1.42
CA GLY A 236 13.69 15.91 -2.54
C GLY A 236 14.06 16.49 -3.91
N ASN A 237 14.19 17.82 -4.01
CA ASN A 237 14.62 18.48 -5.25
C ASN A 237 16.07 18.14 -5.59
N ASP A 238 16.97 18.24 -4.60
CA ASP A 238 18.39 17.89 -4.74
C ASP A 238 18.53 16.42 -5.18
N LEU A 239 17.77 15.52 -4.54
CA LEU A 239 17.70 14.09 -4.89
C LEU A 239 17.24 13.86 -6.34
N TYR A 240 16.21 14.58 -6.78
CA TYR A 240 15.69 14.46 -8.15
C TYR A 240 16.74 14.86 -9.19
N HIS A 241 17.41 15.99 -8.99
CA HIS A 241 18.47 16.46 -9.90
C HIS A 241 19.69 15.54 -9.89
N GLU A 242 20.12 15.06 -8.73
CA GLU A 242 21.25 14.12 -8.62
C GLU A 242 20.94 12.79 -9.33
N MET A 243 19.69 12.32 -9.28
CA MET A 243 19.27 11.14 -10.02
C MET A 243 19.19 11.34 -11.55
N ILE A 244 18.97 12.57 -12.01
CA ILE A 244 19.08 12.92 -13.44
C ILE A 244 20.56 12.91 -13.86
N GLU A 245 21.44 13.54 -13.07
CA GLU A 245 22.88 13.63 -13.37
C GLU A 245 23.56 12.26 -13.34
N SER A 246 23.20 11.39 -12.39
CA SER A 246 23.72 10.02 -12.29
C SER A 246 23.15 9.06 -13.34
N GLY A 247 22.17 9.51 -14.13
CA GLY A 247 21.54 8.74 -15.20
C GLY A 247 20.55 7.66 -14.73
N VAL A 248 20.12 7.71 -13.46
CA VAL A 248 19.07 6.83 -12.92
C VAL A 248 17.69 7.25 -13.45
N ILE A 249 17.49 8.55 -13.64
CA ILE A 249 16.35 9.14 -14.35
C ILE A 249 16.81 9.63 -15.71
N SER A 250 16.11 9.21 -16.77
CA SER A 250 16.24 9.83 -18.10
C SER A 250 15.01 10.67 -18.39
N LEU A 251 15.24 11.92 -18.78
CA LEU A 251 14.16 12.83 -19.21
C LEU A 251 13.77 12.62 -20.68
N LYS A 252 14.68 12.06 -21.48
CA LYS A 252 14.54 11.91 -22.93
C LYS A 252 14.08 10.50 -23.33
N ASP A 253 14.55 9.49 -22.60
CA ASP A 253 14.33 8.08 -22.91
C ASP A 253 13.50 7.40 -21.82
N LYS A 254 12.80 6.32 -22.16
CA LYS A 254 12.04 5.49 -21.21
C LYS A 254 12.94 4.53 -20.40
N SER A 255 14.18 4.91 -20.13
CA SER A 255 15.17 4.10 -19.42
C SER A 255 15.18 4.29 -17.91
N SER A 256 14.38 5.25 -17.39
CA SER A 256 14.27 5.55 -15.96
C SER A 256 13.97 4.31 -15.13
N LYS A 257 14.66 4.18 -13.98
CA LYS A 257 14.55 3.03 -13.08
C LYS A 257 13.91 3.34 -11.74
N VAL A 258 13.61 4.61 -11.48
CA VAL A 258 13.06 5.08 -10.20
C VAL A 258 11.76 5.83 -10.41
N ASN A 259 10.80 5.70 -9.50
CA ASN A 259 9.62 6.56 -9.41
C ASN A 259 9.62 7.31 -8.07
N PHE A 260 9.13 8.55 -8.05
CA PHE A 260 9.08 9.38 -6.84
C PHE A 260 7.65 9.64 -6.39
N LEU A 261 7.40 9.46 -5.10
CA LEU A 261 6.18 9.87 -4.43
C LEU A 261 6.52 10.96 -3.39
N PHE A 262 5.97 12.16 -3.55
CA PHE A 262 6.23 13.29 -2.65
C PHE A 262 4.94 14.02 -2.30
N ASN A 263 4.83 14.47 -1.04
CA ASN A 263 3.63 15.17 -0.58
C ASN A 263 3.61 16.66 -1.02
N SER A 264 4.77 17.29 -1.15
CA SER A 264 4.87 18.71 -1.47
C SER A 264 5.13 18.95 -2.95
N ARG A 265 4.49 19.97 -3.53
CA ARG A 265 4.90 20.52 -4.83
C ARG A 265 6.32 21.08 -4.71
N PHE A 266 7.15 20.77 -5.69
CA PHE A 266 8.51 21.27 -5.82
C PHE A 266 8.52 22.68 -6.43
#